data_AF-A0A6J6QUB3-F1
#
_entry.id   AF-A0A6J6QUB3-F1
#
_cell.length_a   1.000
_cell.length_b   1.000
_cell.length_c   1.000
_cell.angle_alpha   90.00
_cell.angle_beta   90.00
_cell.angle_gamma   90.00
#
_symmetry.space_group_name_H-M   'P 1'
#
loop_
_entity.id
_entity.type
_entity.pdbx_description
1 polymer ?
#
loop_
_entity_poly.entity_id
_entity_poly.type
_entity_poly.pdbx_seq_one_letter_code
_entity_poly.pdbx_strand_id
1 'polypeptide(L)'
;MHPEDDVAIANVAGANLLTRTPEVRTWLAEIKQPFVIGTYAYADGSQHVLLSMAADAVVADLLDSRDDISLAYLATPTDTFMVPLEVVLESRRRWDARGLSGLLQAPLRTLKQFEPNYPETIFSADGTEIGLNDSLISQQGANYALAKRLQRWRALVSRSTGTLGSINLAPATRTQSVVKSRALAAAYAGAGRFGIEVFEPATSTTLMAALLVHDLRNPKATANPATKLQNPMELFVQGANHGGLWRAAYSPRSVLGIAAILGMFESRA
;
A
#
# COMPACT_ATOMS: atom_id res chain seq x y z
N MET A 1 35.49 -7.11 12.92
CA MET A 1 34.30 -6.23 13.05
C MET A 1 33.84 -6.40 14.48
N HIS A 2 34.18 -5.46 15.36
CA HIS A 2 33.73 -5.53 16.76
C HIS A 2 32.26 -5.10 16.81
N PRO A 3 31.38 -5.80 17.54
CA PRO A 3 29.96 -5.44 17.66
C PRO A 3 29.72 -4.00 18.17
N GLU A 4 30.69 -3.42 18.87
CA GLU A 4 30.65 -2.03 19.33
C GLU A 4 30.85 -1.01 18.19
N ASP A 5 31.58 -1.40 17.12
CA ASP A 5 31.74 -0.60 15.91
C ASP A 5 30.41 -0.47 15.16
N ASP A 6 29.59 -1.53 15.15
CA ASP A 6 28.31 -1.55 14.44
C ASP A 6 27.32 -0.54 15.04
N VAL A 7 27.31 -0.36 16.36
CA VAL A 7 26.45 0.63 17.04
C VAL A 7 26.95 2.04 16.78
N ALA A 8 28.27 2.27 16.82
CA ALA A 8 28.86 3.56 16.52
C ALA A 8 28.62 3.96 15.05
N ILE A 9 28.79 3.02 14.11
CA ILE A 9 28.49 3.18 12.70
C ILE A 9 27.00 3.45 12.51
N ALA A 10 26.10 2.65 13.10
CA ALA A 10 24.66 2.84 12.96
C ALA A 10 24.20 4.24 13.41
N ASN A 11 24.86 4.84 14.41
CA ASN A 11 24.54 6.19 14.89
C ASN A 11 24.94 7.31 13.92
N VAL A 12 25.89 7.07 13.01
CA VAL A 12 26.36 8.06 12.03
C VAL A 12 26.10 7.66 10.58
N ALA A 13 25.63 6.43 10.34
CA ALA A 13 25.38 5.88 9.03
C ALA A 13 24.12 6.46 8.40
N GLY A 14 24.14 6.56 7.07
CA GLY A 14 23.06 7.11 6.28
C GLY A 14 23.20 8.59 5.97
N ALA A 15 22.19 9.15 5.35
CA ALA A 15 22.15 10.54 4.94
C ALA A 15 20.72 11.08 5.04
N ASN A 16 20.59 12.36 5.37
CA ASN A 16 19.29 13.02 5.37
C ASN A 16 18.88 13.32 3.92
N LEU A 17 17.93 12.54 3.40
CA LEU A 17 17.47 12.65 2.03
C LEU A 17 16.84 14.01 1.69
N LEU A 18 16.30 14.75 2.67
CA LEU A 18 15.71 16.08 2.44
C LEU A 18 16.76 17.18 2.29
N THR A 19 17.89 17.05 2.98
CA THR A 19 18.93 18.10 2.97
C THR A 19 20.15 17.72 2.13
N ARG A 20 20.29 16.45 1.77
CA ARG A 20 21.44 15.89 1.04
C ARG A 20 21.02 15.05 -0.18
N THR A 21 19.93 15.43 -0.84
CA THR A 21 19.40 14.68 -2.00
C THR A 21 20.44 14.49 -3.11
N PRO A 22 21.19 15.52 -3.56
CA PRO A 22 22.21 15.36 -4.60
C PRO A 22 23.38 14.47 -4.17
N GLU A 23 23.79 14.54 -2.91
CA GLU A 23 24.87 13.72 -2.36
C GLU A 23 24.45 12.25 -2.26
N VAL A 24 23.21 11.97 -1.84
CA VAL A 24 22.67 10.60 -1.83
C VAL A 24 22.63 10.03 -3.24
N ARG A 25 22.14 10.79 -4.23
CA ARG A 25 22.20 10.38 -5.64
C ARG A 25 23.62 10.05 -6.05
N THR A 26 24.56 10.94 -5.77
CA THR A 26 25.97 10.79 -6.19
C THR A 26 26.59 9.55 -5.57
N TRP A 27 26.38 9.34 -4.27
CA TRP A 27 26.83 8.16 -3.56
C TRP A 27 26.26 6.86 -4.13
N LEU A 28 24.96 6.81 -4.44
CA LEU A 28 24.35 5.65 -5.09
C LEU A 28 24.90 5.38 -6.51
N ALA A 29 25.31 6.43 -7.23
CA ALA A 29 25.94 6.28 -8.55
C ALA A 29 27.35 5.65 -8.49
N GLU A 30 28.01 5.64 -7.32
CA GLU A 30 29.33 5.01 -7.15
C GLU A 30 29.26 3.47 -7.17
N ILE A 31 28.09 2.88 -6.86
CA ILE A 31 27.84 1.44 -6.86
C ILE A 31 28.05 0.88 -8.27
N LYS A 32 28.98 -0.06 -8.46
CA LYS A 32 29.32 -0.58 -9.81
C LYS A 32 28.46 -1.77 -10.26
N GLN A 33 27.88 -2.49 -9.31
CA GLN A 33 27.02 -3.64 -9.56
C GLN A 33 25.55 -3.22 -9.75
N PRO A 34 24.74 -4.06 -10.42
CA PRO A 34 23.28 -3.93 -10.43
C PRO A 34 22.73 -3.95 -9.00
N PHE A 35 21.70 -3.12 -8.74
CA PHE A 35 21.10 -3.04 -7.41
C PHE A 35 19.62 -2.65 -7.46
N VAL A 36 18.96 -2.82 -6.31
CA VAL A 36 17.54 -2.49 -6.13
C VAL A 36 17.42 -1.27 -5.23
N ILE A 37 16.70 -0.24 -5.66
CA ILE A 37 16.37 0.92 -4.84
C ILE A 37 15.00 0.71 -4.20
N GLY A 38 15.00 0.44 -2.89
CA GLY A 38 13.79 0.39 -2.08
C GLY A 38 13.47 1.75 -1.47
N THR A 39 12.30 2.33 -1.80
CA THR A 39 11.84 3.58 -1.16
C THR A 39 10.76 3.28 -0.12
N TYR A 40 11.19 3.18 1.14
CA TYR A 40 10.32 2.89 2.29
C TYR A 40 10.22 4.06 3.27
N ALA A 41 10.69 5.23 2.85
CA ALA A 41 10.72 6.43 3.66
C ALA A 41 9.30 6.88 4.04
N TYR A 42 9.16 7.40 5.26
CA TYR A 42 7.90 7.90 5.81
C TYR A 42 8.18 9.13 6.66
N ALA A 43 7.29 10.11 6.59
CA ALA A 43 7.25 11.24 7.52
C ALA A 43 5.79 11.68 7.73
N ASP A 44 5.58 12.55 8.71
CA ASP A 44 4.26 13.11 9.00
C ASP A 44 4.01 14.38 8.17
N GLY A 45 2.75 14.58 7.75
CA GLY A 45 2.32 15.80 7.08
C GLY A 45 3.09 16.11 5.79
N SER A 46 3.39 17.40 5.57
CA SER A 46 4.04 17.88 4.35
C SER A 46 5.45 17.32 4.15
N GLN A 47 6.15 16.97 5.23
CA GLN A 47 7.48 16.36 5.14
C GLN A 47 7.45 15.02 4.39
N HIS A 48 6.34 14.29 4.45
CA HIS A 48 6.20 13.03 3.69
C HIS A 48 6.25 13.30 2.19
N VAL A 49 5.55 14.33 1.72
CA VAL A 49 5.53 14.69 0.30
C VAL A 49 6.92 15.11 -0.15
N LEU A 50 7.59 15.97 0.62
CA LEU A 50 8.96 16.41 0.32
C LEU A 50 9.93 15.22 0.27
N LEU A 51 9.79 14.27 1.19
CA LEU A 51 10.64 13.10 1.28
C LEU A 51 10.41 12.14 0.10
N SER A 52 9.14 11.92 -0.28
CA SER A 52 8.79 11.14 -1.46
C SER A 52 9.28 11.79 -2.74
N MET A 53 9.19 13.12 -2.86
CA MET A 53 9.72 13.86 -4.02
C MET A 53 11.25 13.81 -4.09
N ALA A 54 11.95 13.94 -2.96
CA ALA A 54 13.41 13.83 -2.91
C ALA A 54 13.86 12.42 -3.32
N ALA A 55 13.19 11.37 -2.81
CA ALA A 55 13.44 9.99 -3.23
C ALA A 55 13.18 9.79 -4.73
N ASP A 56 12.08 10.33 -5.24
CA ASP A 56 11.72 10.26 -6.65
C ASP A 56 12.75 10.93 -7.57
N ALA A 57 13.26 12.10 -7.17
CA ALA A 57 14.29 12.82 -7.91
C ALA A 57 15.60 12.02 -8.00
N VAL A 58 16.02 11.38 -6.90
CA VAL A 58 17.19 10.48 -6.90
C VAL A 58 16.95 9.31 -7.85
N VAL A 59 15.78 8.67 -7.78
CA VAL A 59 15.42 7.54 -8.65
C VAL A 59 15.41 7.96 -10.12
N ALA A 60 14.74 9.05 -10.45
CA ALA A 60 14.61 9.53 -11.82
C ALA A 60 15.97 9.77 -12.47
N ASP A 61 16.85 10.50 -11.76
CA ASP A 61 18.15 10.89 -12.29
C ASP A 61 19.12 9.68 -12.40
N LEU A 62 19.03 8.72 -11.47
CA LEU A 62 19.79 7.47 -11.60
C LEU A 62 19.32 6.62 -12.79
N LEU A 63 18.01 6.54 -13.04
CA LEU A 63 17.46 5.81 -14.19
C LEU A 63 17.80 6.45 -15.55
N ASP A 64 18.02 7.77 -15.59
CA ASP A 64 18.46 8.45 -16.82
C ASP A 64 19.89 8.09 -17.23
N SER A 65 20.70 7.58 -16.29
CA SER A 65 22.11 7.24 -16.53
C SER A 65 22.44 5.75 -16.39
N ARG A 66 21.48 4.92 -15.96
CA ARG A 66 21.67 3.49 -15.69
C ARG A 66 20.45 2.64 -16.06
N ASP A 67 20.70 1.50 -16.68
CA ASP A 67 19.69 0.51 -17.08
C ASP A 67 19.69 -0.77 -16.20
N ASP A 68 20.59 -0.84 -15.22
CA ASP A 68 20.79 -1.99 -14.33
C ASP A 68 20.17 -1.83 -12.92
N ILE A 69 19.30 -0.82 -12.76
CA ILE A 69 18.60 -0.52 -11.51
C ILE A 69 17.19 -1.11 -11.57
N SER A 70 16.79 -1.78 -10.49
CA SER A 70 15.39 -2.14 -10.24
C SER A 70 14.83 -1.32 -9.08
N LEU A 71 13.50 -1.13 -9.07
CA LEU A 71 12.84 -0.34 -8.04
C LEU A 71 11.96 -1.21 -7.14
N ALA A 72 11.87 -0.83 -5.87
CA ALA A 72 10.99 -1.47 -4.90
C ALA A 72 10.23 -0.43 -4.05
N TYR A 73 8.92 -0.66 -3.90
CA TYR A 73 8.00 0.20 -3.18
C TYR A 73 7.01 -0.64 -2.35
N LEU A 74 6.44 -0.02 -1.31
CA LEU A 74 5.28 -0.55 -0.60
C LEU A 74 4.09 0.36 -0.86
N ALA A 75 3.12 -0.13 -1.62
CA ALA A 75 1.85 0.55 -1.82
C ALA A 75 1.00 0.45 -0.54
N THR A 76 0.17 1.46 -0.32
CA THR A 76 -0.75 1.52 0.82
C THR A 76 -2.08 0.87 0.46
N PRO A 77 -2.68 0.04 1.34
CA PRO A 77 -3.99 -0.57 1.08
C PRO A 77 -5.12 0.45 1.18
N THR A 78 -4.84 1.62 1.74
CA THR A 78 -5.75 2.75 1.94
C THR A 78 -5.68 3.77 0.79
N ASP A 79 -5.74 3.26 -0.43
CA ASP A 79 -5.77 4.04 -1.65
C ASP A 79 -6.92 3.53 -2.56
N THR A 80 -7.11 4.16 -3.71
CA THR A 80 -8.08 3.70 -4.71
C THR A 80 -7.41 2.75 -5.70
N PHE A 81 -8.07 1.63 -5.98
CA PHE A 81 -7.57 0.58 -6.88
C PHE A 81 -8.63 0.15 -7.87
N MET A 82 -8.21 -0.08 -9.11
CA MET A 82 -8.94 -0.95 -10.03
C MET A 82 -8.80 -2.38 -9.52
N VAL A 83 -9.91 -3.08 -9.36
CA VAL A 83 -9.94 -4.48 -8.95
C VAL A 83 -10.69 -5.31 -9.98
N PRO A 84 -10.32 -6.58 -10.16
CA PRO A 84 -10.95 -7.45 -11.14
C PRO A 84 -12.34 -7.88 -10.65
N LEU A 85 -13.22 -8.28 -11.57
CA LEU A 85 -14.64 -8.52 -11.28
C LEU A 85 -14.85 -9.58 -10.19
N GLU A 86 -14.00 -10.60 -10.09
CA GLU A 86 -14.11 -11.64 -9.06
C GLU A 86 -14.00 -11.08 -7.64
N VAL A 87 -13.27 -9.98 -7.45
CA VAL A 87 -13.19 -9.28 -6.16
C VAL A 87 -14.52 -8.62 -5.82
N VAL A 88 -15.16 -8.01 -6.81
CA VAL A 88 -16.49 -7.39 -6.68
C VAL A 88 -17.56 -8.43 -6.36
N LEU A 89 -17.55 -9.55 -7.09
CA LEU A 89 -18.51 -10.65 -6.89
C LEU A 89 -18.37 -11.26 -5.50
N GLU A 90 -17.15 -11.46 -5.01
CA GLU A 90 -16.91 -11.94 -3.64
C GLU A 90 -17.43 -10.95 -2.59
N SER A 91 -17.21 -9.65 -2.79
CA SER A 91 -17.74 -8.60 -1.90
C SER A 91 -19.27 -8.60 -1.88
N ARG A 92 -19.93 -8.67 -3.05
CA ARG A 92 -21.39 -8.75 -3.17
C ARG A 92 -21.94 -10.02 -2.50
N ARG A 93 -21.30 -11.17 -2.70
CA ARG A 93 -21.66 -12.42 -2.01
C ARG A 93 -21.62 -12.27 -0.49
N ARG A 94 -20.60 -11.61 0.06
CA ARG A 94 -20.51 -11.34 1.51
C ARG A 94 -21.57 -10.35 1.98
N TRP A 95 -21.89 -9.36 1.17
CA TRP A 95 -22.95 -8.39 1.45
C TRP A 95 -24.34 -9.06 1.50
N ASP A 96 -24.62 -9.98 0.60
CA ASP A 96 -25.89 -10.71 0.58
C ASP A 96 -25.96 -11.74 1.73
N ALA A 97 -24.83 -12.31 2.13
CA ALA A 97 -24.73 -13.28 3.23
C ALA A 97 -24.88 -12.69 4.65
N ARG A 98 -25.13 -11.39 4.81
CA ARG A 98 -25.23 -10.75 6.15
C ARG A 98 -26.46 -11.17 6.96
N GLY A 99 -27.47 -11.73 6.32
CA GLY A 99 -28.70 -12.18 6.98
C GLY A 99 -29.43 -11.05 7.73
N LEU A 100 -30.08 -11.40 8.84
CA LEU A 100 -30.89 -10.48 9.67
C LEU A 100 -30.10 -9.26 10.19
N SER A 101 -28.78 -9.38 10.37
CA SER A 101 -27.92 -8.27 10.80
C SER A 101 -27.90 -7.10 9.78
N GLY A 102 -28.05 -7.40 8.49
CA GLY A 102 -28.11 -6.37 7.44
C GLY A 102 -29.38 -5.52 7.50
N LEU A 103 -30.49 -6.10 7.99
CA LEU A 103 -31.76 -5.39 8.17
C LEU A 103 -31.69 -4.41 9.36
N LEU A 104 -31.04 -4.82 10.45
CA LEU A 104 -30.84 -3.96 11.64
C LEU A 104 -29.94 -2.75 11.35
N GLN A 105 -29.11 -2.83 10.31
CA GLN A 105 -28.21 -1.74 9.90
C GLN A 105 -28.87 -0.74 8.93
N ALA A 106 -30.05 -1.06 8.37
CA ALA A 106 -30.70 -0.25 7.35
C ALA A 106 -30.95 1.23 7.79
N PRO A 107 -31.35 1.53 9.03
CA PRO A 107 -31.52 2.92 9.47
C PRO A 107 -30.20 3.72 9.45
N LEU A 108 -29.08 3.09 9.80
CA LEU A 108 -27.76 3.73 9.87
C LEU A 108 -27.19 4.06 8.48
N ARG A 109 -27.74 3.48 7.40
CA ARG A 109 -27.35 3.82 6.02
C ARG A 109 -27.72 5.24 5.62
N THR A 110 -28.76 5.81 6.22
CA THR A 110 -29.11 7.23 6.02
C THR A 110 -28.01 8.18 6.52
N LEU A 111 -27.13 7.70 7.40
CA LEU A 111 -25.94 8.39 7.92
C LEU A 111 -24.65 8.00 7.16
N LYS A 112 -24.77 7.42 5.96
CA LYS A 112 -23.65 6.90 5.15
C LYS A 112 -22.80 5.83 5.87
N GLN A 113 -23.40 5.07 6.78
CA GLN A 113 -22.77 3.92 7.43
C GLN A 113 -23.21 2.62 6.78
N PHE A 114 -22.38 1.57 6.86
CA PHE A 114 -22.66 0.24 6.30
C PHE A 114 -23.05 0.27 4.81
N GLU A 115 -22.35 1.04 3.99
CA GLU A 115 -22.54 1.09 2.53
C GLU A 115 -21.86 -0.11 1.87
N PRO A 116 -22.36 -0.62 0.73
CA PRO A 116 -21.71 -1.69 0.00
C PRO A 116 -20.34 -1.23 -0.50
N ASN A 117 -19.37 -2.15 -0.54
CA ASN A 117 -18.01 -1.84 -1.00
C ASN A 117 -17.96 -1.44 -2.50
N TYR A 118 -18.85 -2.03 -3.29
CA TYR A 118 -19.01 -1.75 -4.72
C TYR A 118 -20.47 -1.46 -5.06
N PRO A 119 -20.90 -0.19 -5.04
CA PRO A 119 -22.24 0.19 -5.47
C PRO A 119 -22.45 -0.10 -6.96
N GLU A 120 -21.40 0.04 -7.77
CA GLU A 120 -21.42 -0.18 -9.22
C GLU A 120 -20.10 -0.80 -9.70
N THR A 121 -20.13 -1.27 -10.94
CA THR A 121 -18.95 -1.67 -11.73
C THR A 121 -18.78 -0.69 -12.88
N ILE A 122 -17.57 -0.62 -13.44
CA ILE A 122 -17.26 0.21 -14.60
C ILE A 122 -16.61 -0.64 -15.68
N PHE A 123 -16.61 -0.14 -16.92
CA PHE A 123 -15.92 -0.80 -18.03
C PHE A 123 -14.64 -0.05 -18.35
N SER A 124 -13.52 -0.77 -18.49
CA SER A 124 -12.28 -0.21 -19.03
C SER A 124 -12.39 0.03 -20.54
N ALA A 125 -11.40 0.73 -21.11
CA ALA A 125 -11.40 1.12 -22.52
C ALA A 125 -11.44 -0.08 -23.50
N ASP A 126 -11.03 -1.27 -23.05
CA ASP A 126 -11.08 -2.54 -23.79
C ASP A 126 -12.40 -3.31 -23.58
N GLY A 127 -13.36 -2.76 -22.84
CA GLY A 127 -14.65 -3.38 -22.54
C GLY A 127 -14.63 -4.37 -21.38
N THR A 128 -13.51 -4.51 -20.65
CA THR A 128 -13.44 -5.37 -19.46
C THR A 128 -14.22 -4.75 -18.30
N GLU A 129 -15.14 -5.50 -17.70
CA GLU A 129 -15.86 -5.07 -16.49
C GLU A 129 -14.95 -5.18 -15.26
N ILE A 130 -14.84 -4.09 -14.50
CA ILE A 130 -13.95 -3.95 -13.35
C ILE A 130 -14.66 -3.26 -12.18
N GLY A 131 -14.11 -3.43 -10.98
CA GLY A 131 -14.51 -2.68 -9.79
C GLY A 131 -13.56 -1.52 -9.51
N LEU A 132 -14.08 -0.46 -8.91
CA LEU A 132 -13.28 0.59 -8.29
C LEU A 132 -13.35 0.43 -6.78
N ASN A 133 -12.29 -0.10 -6.17
CA ASN A 133 -12.20 -0.17 -4.72
C ASN A 133 -11.74 1.18 -4.18
N ASP A 134 -12.61 1.85 -3.42
CA ASP A 134 -12.29 3.12 -2.79
C ASP A 134 -11.99 2.96 -1.29
N SER A 135 -10.73 2.61 -0.99
CA SER A 135 -10.22 2.46 0.37
C SER A 135 -9.50 3.71 0.88
N LEU A 136 -9.64 4.86 0.21
CA LEU A 136 -9.00 6.11 0.67
C LEU A 136 -9.55 6.53 2.03
N ILE A 137 -8.67 6.65 3.02
CA ILE A 137 -9.02 7.08 4.38
C ILE A 137 -8.70 8.56 4.53
N SER A 138 -9.74 9.41 4.56
CA SER A 138 -9.59 10.88 4.69
C SER A 138 -8.77 11.30 5.91
N GLN A 139 -8.84 10.53 7.00
CA GLN A 139 -8.11 10.76 8.24
C GLN A 139 -6.59 10.63 8.10
N GLN A 140 -6.09 9.96 7.06
CA GLN A 140 -4.66 9.92 6.76
C GLN A 140 -4.15 11.23 6.14
N GLY A 141 -5.07 12.07 5.63
CA GLY A 141 -4.77 13.38 5.08
C GLY A 141 -4.23 13.36 3.65
N ALA A 142 -4.36 14.50 2.97
CA ALA A 142 -3.97 14.66 1.56
C ALA A 142 -2.47 14.45 1.34
N ASN A 143 -1.62 14.83 2.30
CA ASN A 143 -0.17 14.66 2.20
C ASN A 143 0.25 13.19 2.13
N TYR A 144 -0.33 12.33 2.97
CA TYR A 144 -0.05 10.89 2.94
C TYR A 144 -0.52 10.29 1.61
N ALA A 145 -1.74 10.63 1.17
CA ALA A 145 -2.28 10.15 -0.09
C ALA A 145 -1.39 10.55 -1.27
N LEU A 146 -0.95 11.81 -1.34
CA LEU A 146 -0.06 12.30 -2.38
C LEU A 146 1.30 11.61 -2.34
N ALA A 147 1.94 11.50 -1.17
CA ALA A 147 3.23 10.86 -1.00
C ALA A 147 3.23 9.39 -1.49
N LYS A 148 2.19 8.62 -1.10
CA LYS A 148 2.01 7.24 -1.58
C LYS A 148 1.66 7.16 -3.06
N ARG A 149 0.93 8.15 -3.59
CA ARG A 149 0.57 8.18 -5.01
C ARG A 149 1.77 8.49 -5.91
N LEU A 150 2.71 9.33 -5.46
CA LEU A 150 3.98 9.59 -6.17
C LEU A 150 4.76 8.28 -6.39
N GLN A 151 4.88 7.43 -5.37
CA GLN A 151 5.53 6.11 -5.48
C GLN A 151 4.85 5.21 -6.53
N ARG A 152 3.52 5.20 -6.57
CA ARG A 152 2.74 4.46 -7.57
C ARG A 152 2.97 4.99 -8.99
N TRP A 153 2.97 6.30 -9.17
CA TRP A 153 3.21 6.91 -10.48
C TRP A 153 4.62 6.61 -10.98
N ARG A 154 5.65 6.74 -10.13
CA ARG A 154 7.01 6.37 -10.51
C ARG A 154 7.11 4.91 -10.93
N ALA A 155 6.51 3.99 -10.18
CA ALA A 155 6.50 2.57 -10.54
C ALA A 155 5.86 2.32 -11.92
N LEU A 156 4.73 2.98 -12.22
CA LEU A 156 4.07 2.88 -13.53
C LEU A 156 4.94 3.45 -14.66
N VAL A 157 5.50 4.65 -14.46
CA VAL A 157 6.34 5.33 -15.46
C VAL A 157 7.59 4.52 -15.74
N SER A 158 8.35 4.17 -14.70
CA SER A 158 9.59 3.38 -14.83
C SER A 158 9.32 2.04 -15.51
N ARG A 159 8.22 1.36 -15.17
CA ARG A 159 7.85 0.12 -15.85
C ARG A 159 7.51 0.33 -17.32
N SER A 160 6.80 1.40 -17.65
CA SER A 160 6.46 1.74 -19.04
C SER A 160 7.68 2.04 -19.90
N THR A 161 8.80 2.44 -19.28
CA THR A 161 10.09 2.70 -19.93
C THR A 161 11.07 1.54 -19.81
N GLY A 162 10.64 0.35 -19.38
CA GLY A 162 11.47 -0.86 -19.38
C GLY A 162 12.25 -1.14 -18.09
N THR A 163 11.98 -0.42 -16.99
CA THR A 163 12.59 -0.68 -15.68
C THR A 163 11.73 -1.65 -14.87
N LEU A 164 12.35 -2.64 -14.20
CA LEU A 164 11.64 -3.50 -13.25
C LEU A 164 11.22 -2.70 -12.01
N GLY A 165 9.92 -2.72 -11.70
CA GLY A 165 9.36 -2.03 -10.54
C GLY A 165 8.48 -2.96 -9.70
N SER A 166 9.00 -3.43 -8.57
CA SER A 166 8.21 -4.15 -7.57
C SER A 166 7.45 -3.15 -6.69
N ILE A 167 6.12 -3.22 -6.71
CA ILE A 167 5.26 -2.37 -5.90
C ILE A 167 4.11 -3.18 -5.31
N ASN A 168 4.39 -3.84 -4.20
CA ASN A 168 3.44 -4.70 -3.55
C ASN A 168 2.53 -3.91 -2.60
N LEU A 169 1.25 -4.26 -2.59
CA LEU A 169 0.30 -3.74 -1.62
C LEU A 169 0.53 -4.40 -0.27
N ALA A 170 0.99 -3.61 0.69
CA ALA A 170 1.17 -4.08 2.06
C ALA A 170 -0.18 -4.07 2.80
N PRO A 171 -0.45 -5.06 3.66
CA PRO A 171 -1.66 -5.06 4.46
C PRO A 171 -1.60 -4.00 5.57
N ALA A 172 -2.73 -3.77 6.25
CA ALA A 172 -2.71 -3.06 7.51
C ALA A 172 -1.90 -3.84 8.54
N THR A 173 -0.98 -3.17 9.23
CA THR A 173 -0.03 -3.81 10.17
C THR A 173 -0.10 -3.12 11.54
N ARG A 174 -0.10 -3.89 12.63
CA ARG A 174 -0.04 -3.35 14.01
C ARG A 174 1.36 -2.83 14.37
N THR A 175 1.78 -1.74 13.75
CA THR A 175 3.07 -1.10 14.07
C THR A 175 2.96 -0.23 15.32
N GLN A 176 4.08 0.01 16.01
CA GLN A 176 4.11 0.86 17.20
C GLN A 176 3.60 2.29 16.92
N SER A 177 3.86 2.85 15.73
CA SER A 177 3.36 4.18 15.34
C SER A 177 1.84 4.24 15.20
N VAL A 178 1.20 3.14 14.77
CA VAL A 178 -0.26 3.04 14.67
C VAL A 178 -0.91 2.82 16.03
N VAL A 179 -0.30 2.00 16.89
CA VAL A 179 -0.83 1.71 18.24
C VAL A 179 -0.78 2.94 19.15
N LYS A 180 0.10 3.92 18.88
CA LYS A 180 0.13 5.21 19.62
C LYS A 180 -1.18 5.99 19.48
N SER A 181 -1.91 5.84 18.38
CA SER A 181 -3.23 6.45 18.20
C SER A 181 -4.30 5.51 18.74
N ARG A 182 -4.92 5.87 19.88
CA ARG A 182 -6.00 5.08 20.51
C ARG A 182 -7.15 4.79 19.54
N ALA A 183 -7.51 5.75 18.69
CA ALA A 183 -8.58 5.60 17.72
C ALA A 183 -8.24 4.57 16.62
N LEU A 184 -7.02 4.60 16.10
CA LEU A 184 -6.58 3.63 15.08
C LEU A 184 -6.36 2.24 15.68
N ALA A 185 -5.79 2.17 16.89
CA ALA A 185 -5.63 0.91 17.62
C ALA A 185 -6.98 0.21 17.83
N ALA A 186 -8.00 0.97 18.28
CA ALA A 186 -9.35 0.44 18.43
C ALA A 186 -9.97 0.04 17.09
N ALA A 187 -9.80 0.85 16.03
CA ALA A 187 -10.28 0.47 14.70
C ALA A 187 -9.66 -0.85 14.20
N TYR A 188 -8.38 -1.08 14.49
CA TYR A 188 -7.66 -2.29 14.11
C TYR A 188 -8.08 -3.51 14.95
N ALA A 189 -8.42 -3.33 16.22
CA ALA A 189 -9.01 -4.38 17.03
C ALA A 189 -10.36 -4.83 16.45
N GLY A 190 -11.24 -3.88 16.12
CA GLY A 190 -12.56 -4.18 15.57
C GLY A 190 -12.59 -4.59 14.09
N ALA A 191 -11.48 -4.48 13.37
CA ALA A 191 -11.39 -4.74 11.92
C ALA A 191 -11.80 -6.17 11.55
N GLY A 192 -11.49 -7.15 12.40
CA GLY A 192 -11.82 -8.56 12.18
C GLY A 192 -13.32 -8.82 12.02
N ARG A 193 -14.18 -8.01 12.67
CA ARG A 193 -15.65 -8.11 12.55
C ARG A 193 -16.17 -7.80 11.16
N PHE A 194 -15.36 -7.10 10.36
CA PHE A 194 -15.67 -6.77 8.97
C PHE A 194 -14.89 -7.63 7.96
N GLY A 195 -14.23 -8.69 8.45
CA GLY A 195 -13.41 -9.58 7.62
C GLY A 195 -12.12 -8.93 7.14
N ILE A 196 -11.62 -7.93 7.87
CA ILE A 196 -10.36 -7.24 7.59
C ILE A 196 -9.31 -7.77 8.56
N GLU A 197 -8.24 -8.31 8.01
CA GLU A 197 -7.10 -8.83 8.76
C GLU A 197 -6.05 -7.75 8.95
N VAL A 198 -5.64 -7.56 10.20
CA VAL A 198 -4.52 -6.69 10.57
C VAL A 198 -3.35 -7.59 10.96
N PHE A 199 -2.26 -7.46 10.24
CA PHE A 199 -1.10 -8.35 10.34
C PHE A 199 -0.15 -7.89 11.45
N GLU A 200 0.57 -8.86 12.01
CA GLU A 200 1.72 -8.58 12.87
C GLU A 200 2.91 -8.05 12.04
N PRO A 201 3.73 -7.12 12.56
CA PRO A 201 4.85 -6.53 11.83
C PRO A 201 5.82 -7.54 11.23
N ALA A 202 6.14 -8.60 11.96
CA ALA A 202 7.03 -9.67 11.48
C ALA A 202 6.43 -10.35 10.25
N THR A 203 5.14 -10.71 10.30
CA THR A 203 4.44 -11.35 9.18
C THR A 203 4.39 -10.45 7.96
N SER A 204 4.06 -9.16 8.13
CA SER A 204 4.07 -8.20 7.02
C SER A 204 5.46 -8.04 6.41
N THR A 205 6.51 -7.97 7.25
CA THR A 205 7.90 -7.84 6.79
C THR A 205 8.31 -9.07 5.97
N THR A 206 8.09 -10.27 6.51
CA THR A 206 8.41 -11.53 5.82
C THR A 206 7.66 -11.64 4.50
N LEU A 207 6.37 -11.31 4.47
CA LEU A 207 5.57 -11.39 3.25
C LEU A 207 6.02 -10.38 2.19
N MET A 208 6.25 -9.12 2.57
CA MET A 208 6.69 -8.09 1.61
C MET A 208 8.09 -8.39 1.08
N ALA A 209 8.99 -8.93 1.91
CA ALA A 209 10.29 -9.39 1.47
C ALA A 209 10.18 -10.58 0.49
N ALA A 210 9.30 -11.55 0.78
CA ALA A 210 9.07 -12.69 -0.11
C ALA A 210 8.49 -12.25 -1.48
N LEU A 211 7.55 -11.30 -1.49
CA LEU A 211 6.99 -10.74 -2.72
C LEU A 211 8.04 -9.95 -3.51
N LEU A 212 8.91 -9.18 -2.84
CA LEU A 212 10.04 -8.51 -3.50
C LEU A 212 10.97 -9.53 -4.17
N VAL A 213 11.35 -10.60 -3.46
CA VAL A 213 12.18 -11.67 -4.04
C VAL A 213 11.48 -12.34 -5.21
N HIS A 214 10.18 -12.62 -5.09
CA HIS A 214 9.37 -13.17 -6.18
C HIS A 214 9.43 -12.25 -7.42
N ASP A 215 9.18 -10.96 -7.25
CA ASP A 215 9.14 -10.00 -8.35
C ASP A 215 10.50 -9.84 -9.05
N LEU A 216 11.59 -9.86 -8.28
CA LEU A 216 12.96 -9.76 -8.81
C LEU A 216 13.43 -11.04 -9.50
N ARG A 217 12.87 -12.20 -9.14
CA ARG A 217 13.37 -13.52 -9.59
C ARG A 217 12.42 -14.24 -10.55
N ASN A 218 11.20 -13.77 -10.71
CA ASN A 218 10.21 -14.37 -11.60
C ASN A 218 10.08 -13.55 -12.90
N PRO A 219 10.55 -14.07 -14.05
CA PRO A 219 10.41 -13.39 -15.34
C PRO A 219 8.95 -13.13 -15.77
N LYS A 220 7.99 -13.83 -15.16
CA LYS A 220 6.55 -13.69 -15.43
C LYS A 220 5.84 -12.80 -14.41
N ALA A 221 6.55 -12.21 -13.43
CA ALA A 221 5.94 -11.28 -12.50
C ALA A 221 5.49 -10.00 -13.23
N THR A 222 4.41 -9.38 -12.74
CA THR A 222 3.92 -8.09 -13.28
C THR A 222 4.94 -6.97 -13.13
N ALA A 223 5.78 -7.04 -12.09
CA ALA A 223 6.90 -6.13 -11.88
C ALA A 223 7.92 -6.13 -13.04
N ASN A 224 8.06 -7.25 -13.76
CA ASN A 224 8.92 -7.33 -14.93
C ASN A 224 8.26 -6.63 -16.13
N PRO A 225 8.91 -5.63 -16.75
CA PRO A 225 8.34 -4.87 -17.86
C PRO A 225 8.06 -5.70 -19.12
N ALA A 226 8.77 -6.83 -19.31
CA ALA A 226 8.54 -7.75 -20.41
C ALA A 226 7.21 -8.54 -20.29
N THR A 227 6.65 -8.64 -19.08
CA THR A 227 5.31 -9.22 -18.87
C THR A 227 4.27 -8.28 -19.45
N LYS A 228 3.48 -8.71 -20.43
CA LYS A 228 2.41 -7.88 -21.00
C LYS A 228 1.25 -7.76 -20.00
N LEU A 229 0.85 -6.53 -19.69
CA LEU A 229 -0.37 -6.23 -18.93
C LEU A 229 -1.46 -5.78 -19.91
N GLN A 230 -2.72 -6.13 -19.67
CA GLN A 230 -3.83 -5.60 -20.48
C GLN A 230 -4.11 -4.16 -20.04
N ASN A 231 -4.03 -3.90 -18.73
CA ASN A 231 -4.13 -2.58 -18.13
C ASN A 231 -2.94 -2.31 -17.19
N PRO A 232 -2.30 -1.13 -17.23
CA PRO A 232 -1.17 -0.79 -16.34
C PRO A 232 -1.50 -0.95 -14.84
N MET A 233 -2.77 -0.82 -14.45
CA MET A 233 -3.21 -0.94 -13.07
C MET A 233 -3.13 -2.38 -12.53
N GLU A 234 -3.01 -3.40 -13.39
CA GLU A 234 -2.75 -4.79 -12.98
C GLU A 234 -1.46 -4.94 -12.16
N LEU A 235 -0.50 -4.01 -12.34
CA LEU A 235 0.72 -3.94 -11.55
C LEU A 235 0.45 -3.94 -10.04
N PHE A 236 -0.68 -3.38 -9.61
CA PHE A 236 -1.04 -3.26 -8.19
C PHE A 236 -1.97 -4.37 -7.70
N VAL A 237 -2.51 -5.21 -8.60
CA VAL A 237 -3.54 -6.20 -8.28
C VAL A 237 -2.91 -7.56 -8.02
N GLN A 238 -2.01 -7.99 -8.90
CA GLN A 238 -1.37 -9.30 -8.75
C GLN A 238 -0.44 -9.28 -7.53
N GLY A 239 -0.62 -10.25 -6.62
CA GLY A 239 0.16 -10.33 -5.37
C GLY A 239 -0.28 -9.33 -4.29
N ALA A 240 -1.35 -8.56 -4.52
CA ALA A 240 -1.83 -7.58 -3.55
C ALA A 240 -2.30 -8.24 -2.24
N ASN A 241 -1.65 -7.91 -1.13
CA ASN A 241 -2.18 -8.23 0.20
C ASN A 241 -2.95 -7.03 0.76
N HIS A 242 -4.23 -6.96 0.43
CA HIS A 242 -5.15 -5.92 0.91
C HIS A 242 -5.79 -6.24 2.27
N GLY A 243 -5.37 -7.30 2.97
CA GLY A 243 -5.91 -7.70 4.28
C GLY A 243 -7.43 -7.87 4.30
N GLY A 244 -8.05 -8.27 3.19
CA GLY A 244 -9.51 -8.40 3.09
C GLY A 244 -10.28 -7.13 2.67
N LEU A 245 -9.68 -5.94 2.70
CA LEU A 245 -10.35 -4.66 2.37
C LEU A 245 -11.10 -4.67 1.04
N TRP A 246 -10.49 -5.23 -0.01
CA TRP A 246 -11.12 -5.28 -1.34
C TRP A 246 -12.28 -6.26 -1.42
N ARG A 247 -12.28 -7.32 -0.61
CA ARG A 247 -13.29 -8.38 -0.62
C ARG A 247 -14.34 -8.22 0.48
N ALA A 248 -14.20 -7.22 1.34
CA ALA A 248 -15.15 -6.92 2.40
C ALA A 248 -16.53 -6.57 1.81
N ALA A 249 -17.60 -6.89 2.56
CA ALA A 249 -18.96 -6.55 2.16
C ALA A 249 -19.19 -5.03 2.12
N TYR A 250 -18.58 -4.32 3.08
CA TYR A 250 -18.82 -2.91 3.31
C TYR A 250 -17.67 -2.06 2.77
N SER A 251 -17.99 -0.84 2.33
CA SER A 251 -16.96 0.15 2.01
C SER A 251 -16.20 0.52 3.29
N PRO A 252 -14.85 0.57 3.28
CA PRO A 252 -14.07 0.81 4.50
C PRO A 252 -14.46 2.10 5.24
N ARG A 253 -14.77 3.18 4.50
CA ARG A 253 -15.19 4.45 5.10
C ARG A 253 -16.48 4.35 5.90
N SER A 254 -17.42 3.53 5.45
CA SER A 254 -18.75 3.41 6.07
C SER A 254 -18.75 2.56 7.34
N VAL A 255 -17.64 1.89 7.66
CA VAL A 255 -17.51 1.03 8.85
C VAL A 255 -16.33 1.38 9.73
N LEU A 256 -15.42 2.25 9.30
CA LEU A 256 -14.20 2.59 10.06
C LEU A 256 -14.50 3.14 11.47
N GLY A 257 -15.44 4.09 11.59
CA GLY A 257 -15.84 4.65 12.89
C GLY A 257 -16.51 3.62 13.79
N ILE A 258 -17.26 2.70 13.20
CA ILE A 258 -17.94 1.61 13.91
C ILE A 258 -16.92 0.59 14.39
N ALA A 259 -15.96 0.20 13.54
CA ALA A 259 -14.85 -0.66 13.92
C ALA A 259 -14.07 -0.07 15.11
N ALA A 260 -13.84 1.24 15.13
CA ALA A 260 -13.20 1.92 16.26
C ALA A 260 -14.02 1.80 17.55
N ILE A 261 -15.33 2.04 17.50
CA ILE A 261 -16.22 1.89 18.67
C ILE A 261 -16.22 0.44 19.17
N LEU A 262 -16.38 -0.53 18.27
CA LEU A 262 -16.43 -1.95 18.61
C LEU A 262 -15.10 -2.44 19.22
N GLY A 263 -13.97 -2.01 18.67
CA GLY A 263 -12.66 -2.36 19.22
C GLY A 263 -12.33 -1.67 20.54
N MET A 264 -12.94 -0.53 20.88
CA MET A 264 -12.82 0.05 22.22
C MET A 264 -13.43 -0.88 23.29
N PHE A 265 -14.52 -1.59 22.95
CA PHE A 265 -15.12 -2.58 23.86
C PHE A 265 -14.28 -3.86 23.98
N GLU A 266 -13.61 -4.29 22.90
CA GLU A 266 -12.70 -5.45 22.95
C GLU A 266 -11.41 -5.15 23.71
N SER A 267 -10.85 -3.94 23.59
CA SER A 267 -9.63 -3.57 24.32
C SER A 267 -9.82 -3.41 25.85
N ARG A 268 -11.07 -3.45 26.33
CA ARG A 268 -11.44 -3.34 27.75
C ARG A 268 -11.85 -4.67 28.38
N ALA A 269 -11.95 -5.74 27.59
CA ALA A 269 -12.21 -7.10 28.04
C ALA A 269 -10.89 -7.88 28.15
#